data_AF-A0A4Q4VNA0-F1
#
_entry.id   AF-A0A4Q4VNA0-F1
#
_cell.length_a   1.000
_cell.length_b   1.000
_cell.length_c   1.000
_cell.angle_alpha   90.00
_cell.angle_beta   90.00
_cell.angle_gamma   90.00
#
_symmetry.space_group_name_H-M   'P 1'
#
loop_
_entity.id
_entity.type
_entity.pdbx_description
1 polymer ?
#
loop_
_entity_poly.entity_id
_entity_poly.type
_entity_poly.pdbx_seq_one_letter_code
_entity_poly.pdbx_strand_id
1 'polypeptide(L)'
;MVAFPGNAMTEVPEDSLPSRLRWLILTDNRIRSLLESIGQCSRLQRCMLAGNEPRALPAGMVSCERLGLLRLSVNRTRELPAWLFGLPELAFLSSARNPCSATAVDPAAAELARTSWGRHPVHELLGEGASGAISEGAWGAPDDPRQVTVKLFKGEATSDGTPADEMRSLHPGRIPSKTSSAR
;
A
#
# COMPACT_ATOMS: atom_id res chain seq x y z
N MET A 1 16.95 -12.15 -8.36
CA MET A 1 15.63 -12.21 -7.71
C MET A 1 15.72 -13.29 -6.65
N VAL A 2 15.12 -13.09 -5.49
CA VAL A 2 15.01 -14.11 -4.42
C VAL A 2 13.53 -14.27 -4.13
N ALA A 3 13.02 -15.50 -4.25
CA ALA A 3 11.60 -15.80 -4.10
C ALA A 3 11.40 -17.14 -3.40
N PHE A 4 10.74 -17.11 -2.24
CA PHE A 4 10.39 -18.27 -1.43
C PHE A 4 8.97 -18.13 -0.85
N PRO A 5 7.93 -17.94 -1.69
CA PRO A 5 6.57 -17.80 -1.18
C PRO A 5 6.06 -19.12 -0.58
N GLY A 6 5.32 -19.08 0.53
CA GLY A 6 4.65 -20.29 1.05
C GLY A 6 5.57 -21.33 1.70
N ASN A 7 6.79 -20.97 2.12
CA ASN A 7 7.80 -21.92 2.61
C ASN A 7 7.86 -22.03 4.15
N ALA A 8 6.89 -21.47 4.86
CA ALA A 8 6.82 -21.47 6.32
C ALA A 8 8.10 -20.94 7.03
N MET A 9 8.92 -20.15 6.33
CA MET A 9 10.16 -19.59 6.89
C MET A 9 9.83 -18.68 8.07
N THR A 10 10.60 -18.77 9.15
CA THR A 10 10.40 -17.96 10.36
C THR A 10 11.33 -16.76 10.44
N GLU A 11 12.42 -16.79 9.68
CA GLU A 11 13.47 -15.78 9.63
C GLU A 11 14.18 -15.83 8.29
N VAL A 12 14.94 -14.78 8.00
CA VAL A 12 15.91 -14.75 6.91
C VAL A 12 17.25 -14.39 7.55
N PRO A 13 18.30 -15.21 7.39
CA PRO A 13 19.58 -14.95 8.04
C PRO A 13 20.19 -13.60 7.61
N GLU A 14 20.90 -12.95 8.53
CA GLU A 14 21.70 -11.75 8.21
C GLU A 14 22.70 -12.05 7.09
N ASP A 15 22.98 -11.05 6.25
CA ASP A 15 23.92 -11.08 5.13
C ASP A 15 23.65 -12.18 4.07
N SER A 16 22.48 -12.83 4.11
CA SER A 16 22.11 -13.90 3.15
C SER A 16 21.56 -13.37 1.82
N LEU A 17 21.19 -12.10 1.76
CA LEU A 17 20.66 -11.48 0.55
C LEU A 17 21.78 -10.89 -0.31
N PRO A 18 21.76 -11.10 -1.64
CA PRO A 18 22.80 -10.55 -2.50
C PRO A 18 22.63 -9.02 -2.64
N SER A 19 23.70 -8.25 -2.54
CA SER A 19 23.68 -6.78 -2.67
C SER A 19 23.07 -6.25 -3.98
N ARG A 20 23.07 -7.07 -5.04
CA ARG A 20 22.44 -6.76 -6.34
C ARG A 20 20.96 -7.14 -6.42
N LEU A 21 20.33 -7.53 -5.31
CA LEU A 21 18.94 -7.95 -5.26
C LEU A 21 18.03 -6.82 -5.74
N ARG A 22 17.12 -7.17 -6.66
CA ARG A 22 16.08 -6.25 -7.15
C ARG A 22 14.71 -6.59 -6.58
N TRP A 23 14.36 -7.87 -6.52
CA TRP A 23 13.05 -8.31 -6.03
C TRP A 23 13.24 -9.35 -4.94
N LEU A 24 12.59 -9.12 -3.81
CA LEU A 24 12.48 -10.03 -2.68
C LEU A 24 11.01 -10.42 -2.53
N ILE A 25 10.71 -11.72 -2.66
CA ILE A 25 9.35 -12.25 -2.57
C ILE A 25 9.33 -13.32 -1.47
N LEU A 26 8.75 -12.98 -0.33
CA LEU A 26 8.64 -13.85 0.85
C LEU A 26 7.19 -13.94 1.33
N THR A 27 6.23 -13.70 0.44
CA THR A 27 4.78 -13.78 0.71
C THR A 27 4.40 -15.12 1.35
N ASP A 28 3.44 -15.10 2.28
CA ASP A 28 2.89 -16.29 2.94
C ASP A 28 3.95 -17.16 3.62
N ASN A 29 4.76 -16.54 4.47
CA ASN A 29 5.68 -17.24 5.38
C ASN A 29 5.29 -16.94 6.84
N ARG A 30 6.21 -17.15 7.78
CA ARG A 30 6.03 -16.87 9.21
C ARG A 30 7.14 -15.96 9.72
N ILE A 31 7.66 -15.09 8.86
CA ILE A 31 8.83 -14.25 9.16
C ILE A 31 8.47 -13.26 10.25
N ARG A 32 9.15 -13.34 11.40
CA ARG A 32 8.85 -12.52 12.59
C ARG A 32 9.62 -11.20 12.63
N SER A 33 10.72 -11.12 11.92
CA SER A 33 11.57 -9.94 11.77
C SER A 33 12.32 -10.02 10.45
N LEU A 34 12.58 -8.86 9.84
CA LEU A 34 13.49 -8.75 8.71
C LEU A 34 14.90 -8.45 9.23
N LEU A 35 15.90 -8.87 8.46
CA LEU A 35 17.32 -8.60 8.69
C LEU A 35 17.65 -7.11 8.52
N GLU A 36 18.58 -6.61 9.33
CA GLU A 36 19.07 -5.23 9.22
C GLU A 36 19.92 -5.05 7.94
N SER A 37 20.66 -6.09 7.55
CA SER A 37 21.47 -6.12 6.33
C SER A 37 20.66 -5.99 5.02
N ILE A 38 19.31 -6.00 5.07
CA ILE A 38 18.49 -5.66 3.89
C ILE A 38 18.81 -4.27 3.33
N GLY A 39 19.31 -3.35 4.16
CA GLY A 39 19.77 -2.02 3.75
C GLY A 39 20.93 -2.06 2.75
N GLN A 40 21.70 -3.15 2.70
CA GLN A 40 22.76 -3.34 1.71
C GLN A 40 22.21 -3.59 0.29
N CYS A 41 20.92 -3.94 0.17
CA CYS A 41 20.24 -4.16 -1.11
C CYS A 41 19.77 -2.82 -1.72
N SER A 42 20.68 -1.88 -1.97
CA SER A 42 20.36 -0.55 -2.54
C SER A 42 19.66 -0.58 -3.91
N ARG A 43 19.68 -1.73 -4.60
CA ARG A 43 18.98 -1.97 -5.87
C ARG A 43 17.60 -2.59 -5.70
N LEU A 44 17.13 -2.81 -4.47
CA LEU A 44 15.84 -3.40 -4.20
C LEU A 44 14.73 -2.48 -4.72
N GLN A 45 13.85 -3.04 -5.55
CA GLN A 45 12.74 -2.36 -6.22
C GLN A 45 11.38 -2.84 -5.73
N ARG A 46 11.30 -4.13 -5.38
CA ARG A 46 10.04 -4.78 -4.98
C ARG A 46 10.31 -5.67 -3.78
N CYS A 47 9.57 -5.45 -2.70
CA CYS A 47 9.63 -6.26 -1.49
C CYS A 47 8.23 -6.77 -1.12
N MET A 48 7.97 -8.05 -1.37
CA MET A 48 6.68 -8.68 -1.12
C MET A 48 6.77 -9.50 0.17
N LEU A 49 6.09 -9.02 1.21
CA LEU A 49 6.12 -9.57 2.57
C LEU A 49 4.71 -9.84 3.11
N ALA A 50 3.68 -9.83 2.26
CA ALA A 50 2.31 -10.06 2.71
C ALA A 50 2.17 -11.45 3.36
N GLY A 51 1.33 -11.58 4.39
CA GLY A 51 1.12 -12.86 5.07
C GLY A 51 2.34 -13.36 5.85
N ASN A 52 2.97 -12.49 6.63
CA ASN A 52 4.07 -12.81 7.55
C ASN A 52 3.76 -12.28 8.97
N GLU A 53 4.78 -12.10 9.81
CA GLU A 53 4.65 -11.65 11.19
C GLU A 53 5.65 -10.54 11.62
N PRO A 54 6.27 -9.72 10.74
CA PRO A 54 7.17 -8.66 11.18
C PRO A 54 6.40 -7.64 12.02
N ARG A 55 7.01 -7.24 13.14
CA ARG A 55 6.44 -6.23 14.04
C ARG A 55 6.87 -4.80 13.69
N ALA A 56 7.98 -4.67 12.99
CA ALA A 56 8.55 -3.41 12.52
C ALA A 56 9.39 -3.67 11.25
N LEU A 57 9.65 -2.61 10.49
CA LEU A 57 10.66 -2.61 9.43
C LEU A 57 12.03 -2.24 10.03
N PRO A 58 13.13 -2.90 9.61
CA PRO A 58 14.47 -2.58 10.08
C PRO A 58 14.89 -1.19 9.60
N ALA A 59 15.70 -0.50 10.41
CA ALA A 59 16.08 0.89 10.13
C ALA A 59 16.89 1.01 8.84
N GLY A 60 17.73 0.02 8.55
CA GLY A 60 18.60 -0.06 7.37
C GLY A 60 17.83 -0.03 6.05
N MET A 61 16.54 -0.37 6.03
CA MET A 61 15.70 -0.24 4.83
C MET A 61 15.59 1.20 4.31
N VAL A 62 15.95 2.21 5.10
CA VAL A 62 16.12 3.60 4.62
C VAL A 62 17.08 3.70 3.43
N SER A 63 18.06 2.78 3.32
CA SER A 63 19.04 2.74 2.23
C SER A 63 18.52 2.08 0.95
N CYS A 64 17.31 1.51 0.96
CA CYS A 64 16.67 0.92 -0.20
C CYS A 64 16.02 2.00 -1.08
N GLU A 65 16.81 2.98 -1.54
CA GLU A 65 16.32 4.18 -2.25
C GLU A 65 15.52 3.86 -3.53
N ARG A 66 15.76 2.69 -4.14
CA ARG A 66 15.06 2.23 -5.35
C ARG A 66 13.77 1.47 -5.07
N LEU A 67 13.37 1.31 -3.81
CA LEU A 67 12.20 0.54 -3.44
C LEU A 67 10.94 1.27 -3.90
N GLY A 68 10.31 0.75 -4.96
CA GLY A 68 9.09 1.32 -5.52
C GLY A 68 7.80 0.64 -5.04
N LEU A 69 7.90 -0.63 -4.63
CA LEU A 69 6.75 -1.43 -4.23
C LEU A 69 7.04 -2.20 -2.95
N LEU A 70 6.28 -1.91 -1.89
CA LEU A 70 6.33 -2.63 -0.62
C LEU A 70 4.95 -3.20 -0.27
N ARG A 71 4.85 -4.52 -0.18
CA ARG A 71 3.64 -5.21 0.29
C ARG A 71 3.86 -5.76 1.69
N LEU A 72 3.17 -5.19 2.66
CA LEU A 72 3.16 -5.57 4.07
C LEU A 72 1.78 -5.99 4.57
N SER A 73 0.80 -6.20 3.69
CA SER A 73 -0.54 -6.60 4.13
C SER A 73 -0.56 -7.91 4.91
N VAL A 74 -1.49 -8.02 5.87
CA VAL A 74 -1.67 -9.22 6.70
C VAL A 74 -0.37 -9.57 7.45
N ASN A 75 0.10 -8.63 8.26
CA ASN A 75 1.30 -8.76 9.09
C ASN A 75 1.00 -8.32 10.53
N ARG A 76 2.05 -8.15 11.35
CA ARG A 76 1.96 -7.71 12.75
C ARG A 76 2.65 -6.36 12.99
N THR A 77 2.82 -5.58 11.93
CA THR A 77 3.55 -4.30 11.93
C THR A 77 2.81 -3.29 12.80
N ARG A 78 3.47 -2.80 13.85
CA ARG A 78 2.84 -1.87 14.81
C ARG A 78 2.85 -0.42 14.35
N GLU A 79 3.90 -0.06 13.63
CA GLU A 79 4.10 1.29 13.14
C GLU A 79 4.84 1.26 11.79
N LEU A 80 4.56 2.24 10.95
CA LEU A 80 5.32 2.49 9.74
C LEU A 80 6.33 3.60 10.06
N PRO A 81 7.64 3.37 9.84
CA PRO A 81 8.64 4.36 10.19
C PRO A 81 8.58 5.56 9.23
N ALA A 82 8.84 6.77 9.75
CA ALA A 82 8.72 8.01 8.97
C ALA A 82 9.61 8.03 7.72
N TRP A 83 10.79 7.40 7.77
CA TRP A 83 11.70 7.31 6.63
C TRP A 83 11.08 6.60 5.42
N LEU A 84 10.10 5.72 5.63
CA LEU A 84 9.46 4.96 4.55
C LEU A 84 8.80 5.90 3.54
N PHE A 85 8.17 6.96 4.03
CA PHE A 85 7.50 7.98 3.21
C PHE A 85 8.46 8.99 2.59
N GLY A 86 9.73 8.98 3.01
CA GLY A 86 10.81 9.77 2.43
C GLY A 86 11.55 9.05 1.30
N LEU A 87 11.27 7.77 1.04
CA LEU A 87 11.91 7.03 -0.05
C LEU A 87 11.53 7.63 -1.42
N PRO A 88 12.51 7.93 -2.29
CA PRO A 88 12.26 8.75 -3.48
C PRO A 88 11.38 8.04 -4.52
N GLU A 89 11.54 6.72 -4.64
CA GLU A 89 10.89 5.88 -5.65
C GLU A 89 9.65 5.14 -5.13
N LEU A 90 9.35 5.20 -3.83
CA LEU A 90 8.22 4.46 -3.25
C LEU A 90 6.90 4.97 -3.82
N ALA A 91 6.29 4.14 -4.67
CA ALA A 91 5.06 4.46 -5.39
C ALA A 91 3.86 3.65 -4.90
N PHE A 92 4.10 2.50 -4.25
CA PHE A 92 3.04 1.65 -3.75
C PHE A 92 3.42 1.01 -2.41
N LEU A 93 2.55 1.22 -1.43
CA LEU A 93 2.61 0.63 -0.11
C LEU A 93 1.25 0.01 0.22
N SER A 94 1.26 -1.27 0.58
CA SER A 94 0.09 -1.97 1.08
C SER A 94 0.40 -2.44 2.50
N SER A 95 -0.31 -1.93 3.51
CA SER A 95 -0.10 -2.29 4.93
C SER A 95 -1.35 -2.80 5.61
N ALA A 96 -2.42 -3.07 4.85
CA ALA A 96 -3.71 -3.47 5.38
C ALA A 96 -3.60 -4.65 6.36
N ARG A 97 -4.56 -4.72 7.29
CA ARG A 97 -4.59 -5.80 8.29
C ARG A 97 -3.28 -5.91 9.10
N ASN A 98 -2.69 -4.76 9.43
CA ASN A 98 -1.66 -4.61 10.44
C ASN A 98 -2.17 -3.73 11.60
N PRO A 99 -1.63 -3.85 12.81
CA PRO A 99 -1.92 -2.91 13.88
C PRO A 99 -1.66 -1.44 13.52
N CYS A 100 -0.64 -1.13 12.70
CA CYS A 100 -0.38 0.22 12.20
C CYS A 100 -1.50 0.80 11.32
N SER A 101 -2.40 -0.05 10.81
CA SER A 101 -3.56 0.35 10.00
C SER A 101 -4.83 0.53 10.85
N ALA A 102 -4.75 0.28 12.16
CA ALA A 102 -5.86 0.47 13.08
C ALA A 102 -6.14 1.98 13.26
N THR A 103 -7.27 2.38 12.69
CA THR A 103 -8.05 3.62 12.83
C THR A 103 -7.69 4.54 14.02
N ALA A 104 -7.11 5.69 13.72
CA ALA A 104 -7.78 6.94 14.08
C ALA A 104 -8.75 7.24 12.93
N VAL A 105 -10.05 7.31 13.22
CA VAL A 105 -11.05 7.68 12.21
C VAL A 105 -10.82 9.16 11.87
N ASP A 106 -10.37 9.44 10.64
CA ASP A 106 -10.36 10.81 10.14
C ASP A 106 -11.81 11.29 10.00
N PRO A 107 -12.22 12.35 10.72
CA PRO A 107 -13.56 12.93 10.60
C PRO A 107 -13.92 13.30 9.14
N ALA A 108 -12.95 13.69 8.32
CA ALA A 108 -13.17 14.02 6.91
C ALA A 108 -13.50 12.78 6.07
N ALA A 109 -12.89 11.63 6.37
CA ALA A 109 -13.24 10.35 5.74
C ALA A 109 -14.65 9.89 6.17
N ALA A 110 -15.05 10.19 7.41
CA ALA A 110 -16.41 9.92 7.90
C ALA A 110 -17.47 10.84 7.29
N GLU A 111 -17.09 12.01 6.76
CA GLU A 111 -17.97 12.93 6.04
C GLU A 111 -18.17 12.52 4.57
N LEU A 112 -17.10 12.07 3.90
CA LEU A 112 -17.14 11.49 2.54
C LEU A 112 -18.02 10.24 2.42
N ALA A 113 -18.10 9.44 3.50
CA ALA A 113 -19.01 8.30 3.57
C ALA A 113 -20.50 8.68 3.68
N ARG A 114 -20.81 9.94 4.06
CA ARG A 114 -22.18 10.43 4.25
C ARG A 114 -22.76 11.15 3.03
N THR A 115 -21.93 11.53 2.06
CA THR A 115 -22.39 12.17 0.82
C THR A 115 -23.00 11.15 -0.15
N SER A 116 -24.18 11.46 -0.69
CA SER A 116 -24.84 10.60 -1.70
C SER A 116 -24.14 10.74 -3.06
N TRP A 117 -23.36 9.74 -3.45
CA TRP A 117 -22.65 9.70 -4.74
C TRP A 117 -23.58 9.58 -5.95
N GLY A 118 -24.84 9.20 -5.77
CA GLY A 118 -25.81 8.93 -6.85
C GLY A 118 -26.21 10.10 -7.75
N ARG A 119 -25.64 11.30 -7.56
CA ARG A 119 -25.90 12.48 -8.42
C ARG A 119 -24.68 12.94 -9.24
N HIS A 120 -23.52 12.32 -9.05
CA HIS A 120 -22.30 12.74 -9.72
C HIS A 120 -21.99 11.79 -10.88
N PRO A 121 -22.01 12.26 -12.13
CA PRO A 121 -21.73 11.41 -13.27
C PRO A 121 -20.25 10.97 -13.29
N VAL A 122 -20.05 9.66 -13.47
CA VAL A 122 -18.77 9.03 -13.79
C VAL A 122 -18.75 8.85 -15.31
N HIS A 123 -17.75 9.41 -15.97
CA HIS A 123 -17.81 9.64 -17.41
C HIS A 123 -16.94 8.68 -18.22
N GLU A 124 -15.69 8.44 -17.80
CA GLU A 124 -14.72 7.73 -18.64
C GLU A 124 -13.82 6.78 -17.84
N LEU A 125 -13.66 5.53 -18.32
CA LEU A 125 -12.75 4.56 -17.73
C LEU A 125 -11.31 4.86 -18.15
N LEU A 126 -10.48 5.29 -17.20
CA LEU A 126 -9.07 5.62 -17.42
C LEU A 126 -8.17 4.38 -17.34
N GLY A 127 -8.58 3.34 -16.62
CA GLY A 127 -7.86 2.08 -16.54
C GLY A 127 -8.45 1.09 -15.55
N GLU A 128 -8.16 -0.20 -15.74
CA GLU A 128 -8.69 -1.29 -14.92
C GLU A 128 -7.57 -2.26 -14.51
N GLY A 129 -7.58 -2.67 -13.24
CA GLY A 129 -6.59 -3.59 -12.69
C GLY A 129 -7.21 -4.59 -11.71
N ALA A 130 -6.35 -5.37 -11.06
CA ALA A 130 -6.77 -6.40 -10.11
C ALA A 130 -7.55 -5.84 -8.90
N SER A 131 -7.31 -4.58 -8.52
CA SER A 131 -7.97 -3.93 -7.38
C SER A 131 -9.24 -3.16 -7.74
N GLY A 132 -9.51 -2.89 -9.02
CA GLY A 132 -10.64 -2.06 -9.40
C GLY A 132 -10.53 -1.38 -10.76
N ALA A 133 -11.56 -0.62 -11.08
CA ALA A 133 -11.64 0.31 -12.21
C ALA A 133 -11.36 1.73 -11.73
N ILE A 134 -10.59 2.49 -12.51
CA ILE A 134 -10.31 3.91 -12.28
C ILE A 134 -11.01 4.68 -13.40
N SER A 135 -11.81 5.67 -13.03
CA SER A 135 -12.61 6.46 -13.96
C SER A 135 -12.51 7.95 -13.62
N GLU A 136 -12.75 8.81 -14.61
CA GLU A 136 -12.93 10.23 -14.37
C GLU A 136 -14.38 10.53 -13.94
N GLY A 137 -14.54 11.45 -13.01
CA GLY A 137 -15.84 11.94 -12.55
C GLY A 137 -15.80 13.42 -12.19
N ALA A 138 -16.99 13.99 -11.96
CA ALA A 138 -17.16 15.37 -11.53
C ALA A 138 -17.73 15.42 -10.10
N TRP A 139 -17.08 16.17 -9.21
CA TRP A 139 -17.49 16.33 -7.81
C TRP A 139 -17.55 17.80 -7.40
N GLY A 140 -18.62 18.22 -6.75
CA GLY A 140 -18.84 19.62 -6.40
C GLY A 140 -20.28 20.05 -6.63
N ALA A 141 -20.56 21.34 -6.47
CA ALA A 141 -21.87 21.89 -6.82
C ALA A 141 -22.10 21.74 -8.34
N PRO A 142 -23.36 21.60 -8.80
CA PRO A 142 -23.68 21.50 -10.23
C PRO A 142 -23.09 22.66 -11.06
N ASP A 143 -23.00 23.84 -10.45
CA ASP A 143 -22.53 25.08 -11.08
C ASP A 143 -21.00 25.27 -11.01
N ASP A 144 -20.29 24.44 -10.23
CA ASP A 144 -18.82 24.44 -10.11
C ASP A 144 -18.28 23.01 -9.89
N PRO A 145 -18.36 22.14 -10.92
CA PRO A 145 -17.88 20.78 -10.81
C PRO A 145 -16.35 20.74 -10.85
N ARG A 146 -15.74 20.10 -9.85
CA ARG A 146 -14.31 19.77 -9.86
C ARG A 146 -14.11 18.40 -10.49
N GLN A 147 -13.16 18.30 -11.42
CA GLN A 147 -12.73 17.01 -11.91
C GLN A 147 -12.06 16.20 -10.80
N VAL A 148 -12.43 14.93 -10.72
CA VAL A 148 -11.88 13.96 -9.77
C VAL A 148 -11.65 12.63 -10.46
N THR A 149 -10.67 11.87 -9.96
CA THR A 149 -10.52 10.47 -10.33
C THR A 149 -11.23 9.60 -9.30
N VAL A 150 -12.16 8.78 -9.77
CA VAL A 150 -12.96 7.84 -8.99
C VAL A 150 -12.39 6.44 -9.18
N LYS A 151 -12.05 5.74 -8.10
CA LYS A 151 -11.67 4.33 -8.15
C LYS A 151 -12.77 3.47 -7.57
N LEU A 152 -13.37 2.62 -8.40
CA LEU A 152 -14.33 1.58 -8.04
C LEU A 152 -13.59 0.28 -7.77
N PHE A 153 -13.67 -0.20 -6.54
CA PHE A 153 -12.98 -1.41 -6.11
C PHE A 153 -13.78 -2.66 -6.47
N LYS A 154 -13.11 -3.72 -6.94
CA LYS A 154 -13.74 -4.98 -7.37
C LYS A 154 -14.19 -5.91 -6.23
N GLY A 155 -14.35 -5.40 -5.01
CA GLY A 155 -14.79 -6.16 -3.84
C GLY A 155 -14.48 -5.46 -2.52
N GLU A 156 -14.95 -6.02 -1.40
CA GLU A 156 -14.77 -5.45 -0.06
C GLU A 156 -13.31 -5.52 0.44
N ALA A 157 -12.53 -6.50 -0.05
CA ALA A 157 -11.13 -6.68 0.30
C ALA A 157 -10.38 -7.42 -0.82
N THR A 158 -9.16 -6.99 -1.12
CA THR A 158 -8.19 -7.76 -1.91
C THR A 158 -7.07 -8.27 -1.01
N SER A 159 -6.17 -9.10 -1.54
CA SER A 159 -4.93 -9.48 -0.85
C SER A 159 -4.04 -8.26 -0.50
N ASP A 160 -4.24 -7.14 -1.18
CA ASP A 160 -3.54 -5.87 -0.96
C ASP A 160 -4.28 -4.92 0.00
N GLY A 161 -5.42 -5.35 0.55
CA GLY A 161 -6.19 -4.59 1.53
C GLY A 161 -7.60 -4.22 1.10
N THR A 162 -8.26 -3.46 1.96
CA THR A 162 -9.58 -2.89 1.71
C THR A 162 -9.44 -1.54 0.98
N PRO A 163 -10.50 -1.06 0.30
CA PRO A 163 -10.55 0.29 -0.24
C PRO A 163 -10.16 1.39 0.77
N ALA A 164 -10.55 1.21 2.04
CA ALA A 164 -10.24 2.14 3.12
C ALA A 164 -8.74 2.15 3.49
N ASP A 165 -8.03 1.05 3.30
CA ASP A 165 -6.59 0.97 3.53
C ASP A 165 -5.82 1.73 2.43
N GLU A 166 -6.25 1.60 1.16
CA GLU A 166 -5.66 2.35 0.05
C GLU A 166 -5.86 3.86 0.19
N MET A 167 -7.09 4.29 0.55
CA MET A 167 -7.40 5.72 0.79
C MET A 167 -6.45 6.39 1.78
N ARG A 168 -6.04 5.67 2.84
CA ARG A 168 -5.17 6.19 3.90
C ARG A 168 -3.70 6.24 3.50
N SER A 169 -3.28 5.40 2.56
CA SER A 169 -1.92 5.39 2.04
C SER A 169 -1.61 6.58 1.12
N LEU A 170 -2.64 7.31 0.68
CA LEU A 170 -2.51 8.50 -0.17
C LEU A 170 -2.08 9.70 0.68
N HIS A 171 -0.82 10.10 0.58
CA HIS A 171 -0.36 11.38 1.10
C HIS A 171 -0.96 12.55 0.31
N PRO A 172 -1.39 13.64 0.97
CA PRO A 172 -1.86 14.85 0.31
C PRO A 172 -0.69 15.52 -0.42
N GLY A 173 -0.46 15.15 -1.68
CA GLY A 173 0.57 15.77 -2.50
C GLY A 173 1.11 14.95 -3.68
N ARG A 174 0.82 13.64 -3.78
CA ARG A 174 1.34 12.84 -4.91
C ARG A 174 0.32 12.11 -5.78
N ILE A 175 -0.97 12.09 -5.43
CA ILE A 175 -2.06 11.74 -6.35
C ILE A 175 -3.34 12.48 -5.90
N PRO A 176 -3.97 13.36 -6.72
CA PRO A 176 -5.28 13.90 -6.39
C PRO A 176 -6.32 12.87 -6.83
N SER A 177 -6.72 11.97 -5.95
CA SER A 177 -7.87 11.11 -6.23
C SER A 177 -8.59 10.76 -4.94
N LYS A 178 -9.71 11.48 -4.71
CA LYS A 178 -10.68 11.12 -3.70
C LYS A 178 -11.30 9.79 -4.11
N THR A 179 -10.84 8.73 -3.50
CA THR A 179 -11.37 7.39 -3.70
C THR A 179 -12.60 7.20 -2.81
N SER A 180 -13.54 6.34 -3.20
CA SER A 180 -14.62 5.90 -2.32
C SER A 180 -14.96 4.46 -2.68
N SER A 181 -15.30 3.64 -1.68
CA SER A 181 -15.85 2.31 -1.95
C SER A 181 -17.37 2.44 -2.02
N ALA A 182 -17.94 2.17 -3.19
CA ALA A 182 -19.37 1.89 -3.29
C ALA A 182 -19.62 0.48 -2.74
N ARG A 183 -20.72 0.33 -1.99
CA ARG A 183 -21.25 -0.96 -1.53
C ARG A 183 -21.61 -1.85 -2.71
#